data_AF-A0A101WJM1-F1
#
_entry.id   AF-A0A101WJM1-F1
#
_cell.length_a   1.000
_cell.length_b   1.000
_cell.length_c   1.000
_cell.angle_alpha   90.00
_cell.angle_beta   90.00
_cell.angle_gamma   90.00
#
_symmetry.space_group_name_H-M   'P 1'
#
loop_
_entity.id
_entity.type
_entity.pdbx_description
1 polymer ?
#
loop_
_entity_poly.entity_id
_entity_poly.type
_entity_poly.pdbx_seq_one_letter_code
_entity_poly.pdbx_strand_id
1 'polypeptide(L)'
;MFSLVQQKTDIILNSRNSKIDVIFSSVVKQYQLRELLECFDYLSINALILHVDENERLLSIQINTVKLFTVKRCKKIIETLFPSSTVSIKSIGGISYKEYMYKIGA
;
A
#
# COMPACT_ATOMS: atom_id res chain seq x y z
N MET A 1 -0.07 32.36 6.08
CA MET A 1 -0.19 32.13 4.63
C MET A 1 0.82 31.06 4.26
N PHE A 2 0.48 29.77 4.45
CA PHE A 2 1.40 28.67 4.19
C PHE A 2 1.39 28.35 2.70
N SER A 3 2.57 28.46 2.08
CA SER A 3 2.72 28.62 0.64
C SER A 3 2.36 27.35 -0.16
N LEU A 4 1.85 27.56 -1.37
CA LEU A 4 1.69 26.56 -2.44
C LEU A 4 2.93 25.67 -2.70
N VAL A 5 4.10 26.08 -2.19
CA VAL A 5 5.36 25.34 -2.32
C VAL A 5 5.34 24.07 -1.46
N GLN A 6 4.71 24.08 -0.28
CA GLN A 6 4.59 22.87 0.55
C GLN A 6 3.73 21.81 -0.15
N GLN A 7 2.59 22.20 -0.75
CA GLN A 7 1.75 21.28 -1.54
C GLN A 7 2.51 20.65 -2.73
N LYS A 8 3.35 21.42 -3.44
CA LYS A 8 4.17 20.87 -4.54
C LYS A 8 5.24 19.88 -4.04
N THR A 9 5.75 20.05 -2.83
CA THR A 9 6.79 19.18 -2.27
C THR A 9 6.19 17.84 -1.81
N ASP A 10 4.98 17.86 -1.25
CA ASP A 10 4.21 16.66 -0.92
C ASP A 10 3.83 15.83 -2.17
N ILE A 11 3.62 16.47 -3.31
CA ILE A 11 3.32 15.78 -4.59
C ILE A 11 4.55 15.04 -5.13
N ILE A 12 5.77 15.58 -4.94
CA ILE A 12 7.01 14.98 -5.43
C ILE A 12 7.52 13.88 -4.48
N LEU A 13 7.23 13.97 -3.17
CA LEU A 13 7.50 12.89 -2.22
C LEU A 13 6.46 11.75 -2.29
N ASN A 14 5.23 12.03 -2.74
CA ASN A 14 4.23 11.00 -3.06
C ASN A 14 4.51 10.23 -4.37
N SER A 15 5.43 10.70 -5.22
CA SER A 15 5.68 10.09 -6.54
C SER A 15 6.57 8.84 -6.48
N ARG A 16 7.11 8.46 -5.32
CA ARG A 16 8.01 7.30 -5.17
C ARG A 16 7.40 6.12 -4.41
N ASN A 17 6.14 6.26 -4.00
CA ASN A 17 5.47 5.27 -3.17
C ASN A 17 4.34 4.59 -3.95
N SER A 18 4.06 3.35 -3.57
CA SER A 18 2.93 2.56 -4.04
C SER A 18 1.94 2.40 -2.91
N LYS A 19 0.65 2.27 -3.25
CA LYS A 19 -0.43 2.09 -2.27
C LYS A 19 -1.17 0.79 -2.53
N ILE A 20 -1.33 -0.01 -1.48
CA ILE A 20 -2.19 -1.19 -1.45
C ILE A 20 -3.29 -0.96 -0.42
N ASP A 21 -4.53 -1.23 -0.81
CA ASP A 21 -5.67 -1.28 0.11
C ASP A 21 -6.12 -2.73 0.29
N VAL A 22 -6.41 -3.07 1.54
CA VAL A 22 -6.89 -4.37 1.98
C VAL A 22 -8.26 -4.18 2.60
N ILE A 23 -9.27 -4.87 2.05
CA ILE A 23 -10.63 -4.88 2.59
C ILE A 23 -10.86 -6.23 3.26
N PHE A 24 -11.07 -6.25 4.57
CA PHE A 24 -11.32 -7.46 5.34
C PHE A 24 -12.82 -7.78 5.40
N SER A 25 -13.16 -9.07 5.35
CA SER A 25 -14.53 -9.55 5.58
C SER A 25 -14.96 -9.46 7.05
N SER A 26 -13.99 -9.38 7.97
CA SER A 26 -14.16 -9.28 9.42
C SER A 26 -13.18 -8.26 10.00
N VAL A 27 -13.40 -7.89 11.26
CA VAL A 27 -12.51 -7.00 12.04
C VAL A 27 -11.10 -7.60 12.08
N VAL A 28 -10.09 -6.83 11.68
CA VAL A 28 -8.69 -7.27 11.71
C VAL A 28 -8.13 -7.17 13.13
N LYS A 29 -7.52 -8.22 13.64
CA LYS A 29 -6.97 -8.20 15.00
C LYS A 29 -5.56 -7.62 15.01
N GLN A 30 -5.20 -6.93 16.10
CA GLN A 30 -3.88 -6.30 16.26
C GLN A 30 -2.70 -7.26 16.04
N TYR A 31 -2.79 -8.52 16.47
CA TYR A 31 -1.71 -9.48 16.27
C TYR A 31 -1.48 -9.79 14.78
N GLN A 32 -2.52 -9.76 13.95
CA GLN A 32 -2.39 -10.02 12.52
C GLN A 32 -1.69 -8.85 11.81
N LEU A 33 -1.95 -7.61 12.25
CA LEU A 33 -1.21 -6.43 11.79
C LEU A 33 0.27 -6.51 12.18
N ARG A 34 0.57 -7.03 13.38
CA ARG A 34 1.95 -7.25 13.83
C ARG A 34 2.67 -8.30 12.98
N GLU A 35 2.04 -9.45 12.72
CA GLU A 35 2.59 -10.50 11.85
C GLU A 35 2.89 -9.97 10.43
N LEU A 36 2.02 -9.10 9.90
CA LEU A 36 2.24 -8.44 8.62
C LEU A 36 3.49 -7.56 8.61
N LEU A 37 3.67 -6.74 9.65
CA LEU A 37 4.85 -5.88 9.79
C LEU A 37 6.14 -6.71 9.95
N GLU A 38 6.11 -7.76 10.79
CA GLU A 38 7.24 -8.68 10.95
C GLU A 38 7.60 -9.38 9.62
N CYS A 39 6.60 -9.77 8.83
CA CYS A 39 6.81 -10.33 7.48
C CYS A 39 7.47 -9.32 6.53
N PHE A 40 7.07 -8.05 6.59
CA PHE A 40 7.68 -7.00 5.76
C PHE A 40 9.12 -6.71 6.18
N ASP A 41 9.39 -6.61 7.48
CA ASP A 41 10.75 -6.41 8.00
C ASP A 41 11.67 -7.57 7.62
N TYR A 42 11.22 -8.82 7.82
CA TYR A 42 11.97 -10.02 7.44
C TYR A 42 12.34 -10.03 5.94
N LEU A 43 11.44 -9.53 5.08
CA LEU A 43 11.64 -9.45 3.65
C LEU A 43 12.28 -8.15 3.17
N SER A 44 12.71 -7.28 4.10
CA SER A 44 13.29 -5.97 3.79
C SER A 44 12.38 -5.10 2.91
N ILE A 45 11.06 -5.20 3.12
CA ILE A 45 10.04 -4.42 2.43
C ILE A 45 9.76 -3.17 3.26
N ASN A 46 10.23 -2.02 2.78
CA ASN A 46 9.93 -0.73 3.41
C ASN A 46 8.46 -0.36 3.15
N ALA A 47 7.60 -0.64 4.13
CA ALA A 47 6.18 -0.38 4.08
C ALA A 47 5.70 0.31 5.36
N LEU A 48 4.64 1.12 5.24
CA LEU A 48 4.03 1.87 6.32
C LEU A 48 2.52 1.63 6.29
N ILE A 49 1.92 1.32 7.43
CA ILE A 49 0.46 1.33 7.58
C ILE A 49 0.00 2.78 7.64
N LEU A 50 -0.78 3.20 6.65
CA LEU A 50 -1.28 4.58 6.53
C LEU A 50 -2.55 4.81 7.35
N HIS A 51 -3.46 3.84 7.31
CA HIS A 51 -4.80 4.00 7.86
C HIS A 51 -5.42 2.62 8.13
N VAL A 52 -6.07 2.51 9.29
CA VAL A 52 -7.02 1.45 9.62
C VAL A 52 -8.35 2.16 9.87
N ASP A 53 -9.40 1.81 9.12
CA ASP A 53 -10.73 2.42 9.27
C ASP A 53 -11.35 2.16 10.65
N GLU A 54 -12.32 2.98 11.07
CA GLU A 54 -12.98 2.92 12.39
C GLU A 54 -13.66 1.56 12.65
N ASN A 55 -14.08 0.86 11.60
CA ASN A 55 -14.64 -0.49 11.66
C ASN A 55 -13.58 -1.59 11.52
N GLU A 56 -12.31 -1.23 11.41
CA GLU A 56 -11.14 -2.10 11.22
C GLU A 56 -11.25 -3.04 10.00
N ARG A 57 -12.06 -2.65 9.00
CA ARG A 57 -12.30 -3.43 7.77
C ARG A 57 -11.52 -2.95 6.57
N LEU A 58 -10.89 -1.78 6.65
CA LEU A 58 -10.03 -1.25 5.61
C LEU A 58 -8.65 -0.96 6.19
N LEU A 59 -7.62 -1.51 5.57
CA LEU A 59 -6.22 -1.24 5.85
C LEU A 59 -5.55 -0.68 4.59
N SER A 60 -5.04 0.54 4.67
CA SER A 60 -4.21 1.13 3.63
C SER A 60 -2.73 1.02 3.99
N ILE A 61 -1.95 0.49 3.06
CA ILE A 61 -0.51 0.26 3.21
C ILE A 61 0.22 1.06 2.12
N GLN A 62 1.19 1.85 2.53
CA GLN A 62 2.17 2.45 1.65
C GLN A 62 3.39 1.54 1.53
N ILE A 63 3.92 1.38 0.33
CA ILE A 63 5.17 0.67 0.09
C ILE A 63 6.11 1.68 -0.58
N ASN A 64 7.27 1.91 0.02
CA ASN A 64 8.26 2.89 -0.43
C ASN A 64 9.08 2.34 -1.61
N THR A 65 8.38 2.03 -2.70
CA THR A 65 8.94 1.54 -3.96
C THR A 65 7.98 1.85 -5.10
N VAL A 66 8.53 1.95 -6.32
CA VAL A 66 7.77 2.01 -7.58
C VAL A 66 7.94 0.75 -8.42
N LYS A 67 8.67 -0.26 -7.91
CA LYS A 67 8.94 -1.50 -8.64
C LYS A 67 7.69 -2.38 -8.63
N LEU A 68 7.05 -2.57 -9.80
CA LEU A 68 5.86 -3.41 -9.97
C LEU A 68 6.03 -4.81 -9.36
N PHE A 69 7.19 -5.44 -9.54
CA PHE A 69 7.49 -6.75 -8.97
C PHE A 69 7.38 -6.77 -7.44
N THR A 70 7.99 -5.79 -6.77
CA THR A 70 7.92 -5.66 -5.30
C THR A 70 6.49 -5.44 -4.84
N VAL A 71 5.73 -4.57 -5.50
CA VAL A 71 4.33 -4.28 -5.15
C VAL A 71 3.44 -5.53 -5.32
N LYS A 72 3.61 -6.28 -6.41
CA LYS A 72 2.90 -7.55 -6.63
C LYS A 72 3.26 -8.61 -5.57
N ARG A 73 4.54 -8.69 -5.19
CA ARG A 73 4.99 -9.58 -4.12
C ARG A 73 4.35 -9.20 -2.78
N CYS A 74 4.29 -7.91 -2.44
CA CYS A 74 3.61 -7.43 -1.24
C CYS A 74 2.13 -7.79 -1.23
N LYS A 75 1.44 -7.55 -2.36
CA LYS A 75 0.04 -7.97 -2.54
C LYS A 75 -0.12 -9.46 -2.22
N LYS A 76 0.77 -10.31 -2.74
CA LYS A 76 0.70 -11.76 -2.55
C LYS A 76 0.91 -12.18 -1.10
N ILE A 77 1.85 -11.55 -0.39
CA ILE A 77 2.08 -11.78 1.04
C ILE A 77 0.81 -11.46 1.85
N ILE A 78 0.20 -10.31 1.57
CA ILE A 78 -1.05 -9.90 2.24
C ILE A 78 -2.17 -10.90 1.93
N GLU A 79 -2.34 -11.31 0.67
CA GLU A 79 -3.34 -12.33 0.29
C GLU A 79 -3.13 -13.66 1.02
N THR A 80 -1.88 -14.05 1.30
CA THR A 80 -1.56 -15.26 2.04
C THR A 80 -1.84 -15.12 3.53
N LEU A 81 -1.50 -13.99 4.15
CA LEU A 81 -1.75 -13.73 5.57
C LEU A 81 -3.24 -13.50 5.88
N PHE A 82 -3.97 -12.95 4.90
CA PHE A 82 -5.37 -12.57 5.04
C PHE A 82 -6.21 -13.18 3.90
N PRO A 83 -6.42 -14.51 3.89
CA PRO A 83 -7.08 -15.20 2.78
C PRO A 83 -8.54 -14.80 2.57
N SER A 84 -9.20 -14.25 3.60
CA SER A 84 -10.57 -13.74 3.53
C SER A 84 -10.66 -12.25 3.14
N SER A 85 -9.54 -11.63 2.77
CA SER A 85 -9.48 -10.21 2.40
C SER A 85 -9.45 -10.00 0.89
N THR A 86 -10.00 -8.86 0.45
CA THR A 86 -9.81 -8.37 -0.92
C THR A 86 -8.64 -7.39 -0.94
N VAL A 87 -7.55 -7.77 -1.59
CA VAL A 87 -6.33 -6.96 -1.69
C VAL A 87 -6.25 -6.28 -3.06
N SER A 88 -6.12 -4.95 -3.08
CA SER A 88 -6.07 -4.15 -4.30
C SER A 88 -4.88 -3.21 -4.33
N ILE A 89 -4.14 -3.19 -5.45
CA ILE A 89 -3.11 -2.18 -5.69
C ILE A 89 -3.82 -0.92 -6.20
N LYS A 90 -3.76 0.18 -5.44
CA LYS A 90 -4.40 1.45 -5.81
C LYS A 90 -3.52 2.29 -6.71
N SER A 91 -2.23 2.39 -6.39
CA SER A 91 -1.28 3.22 -7.13
C SER A 91 0.13 2.66 -7.09
N ILE A 92 0.94 3.02 -8.08
CA ILE A 92 2.38 2.78 -8.16
C ILE A 92 3.05 4.08 -8.58
N GLY A 93 3.97 4.60 -7.76
CA GLY A 93 4.69 5.84 -8.08
C GLY A 93 3.78 7.06 -8.23
N GLY A 94 2.75 7.17 -7.38
CA GLY A 94 1.81 8.28 -7.39
C GLY A 94 0.78 8.28 -8.52
N ILE A 95 0.82 7.33 -9.47
CA ILE A 95 -0.21 7.18 -10.50
C ILE A 95 -1.12 5.98 -10.21
N SER A 96 -2.37 6.05 -10.67
CA SER A 96 -3.32 4.95 -10.47
C SER A 96 -2.81 3.65 -11.09
N TYR A 97 -3.08 2.50 -10.47
CA TYR A 97 -2.62 1.21 -11.00
C TYR A 97 -3.15 0.95 -12.42
N LYS A 98 -4.38 1.38 -12.72
CA LYS A 98 -4.97 1.32 -14.06
C LYS A 98 -4.15 2.11 -15.08
N GLU A 99 -3.77 3.34 -14.74
CA GLU A 99 -2.95 4.18 -15.61
C GLU A 99 -1.53 3.65 -15.74
N TYR A 100 -0.94 3.13 -14.65
CA TYR A 100 0.37 2.47 -14.68
C TYR A 100 0.38 1.30 -15.67
N MET A 101 -0.65 0.43 -15.60
CA MET A 101 -0.78 -0.72 -16.50
C MET A 101 -0.97 -0.30 -17.97
N TYR A 102 -1.67 0.81 -18.22
CA TYR A 102 -1.80 1.35 -19.57
C TYR A 102 -0.45 1.84 -20.12
N LYS A 103 0.34 2.56 -19.30
CA LYS A 103 1.65 3.11 -19.70
C LYS A 103 2.73 2.07 -19.96
N ILE A 104 2.66 0.88 -19.36
CA ILE A 104 3.63 -0.20 -19.57
C ILE A 104 3.23 -1.17 -20.70
N GLY A 105 1.97 -1.12 -21.13
CA GLY A 105 1.42 -1.99 -22.18
C GLY A 105 1.25 -1.30 -23.53
N ALA A 106 1.37 0.03 -23.57
CA ALA A 106 1.48 0.85 -24.78
C ALA A 106 2.94 1.01 -25.19
#